data_AF-A0A844MC13-F1
#
_entry.id   AF-A0A844MC13-F1
#
_cell.length_a   1.000
_cell.length_b   1.000
_cell.length_c   1.000
_cell.angle_alpha   90.00
_cell.angle_beta   90.00
_cell.angle_gamma   90.00
#
_symmetry.space_group_name_H-M   'P 1'
#
loop_
_entity.id
_entity.type
_entity.pdbx_description
1 polymer ?
#
loop_
_entity_poly.entity_id
_entity_poly.type
_entity_poly.pdbx_seq_one_letter_code
_entity_poly.pdbx_strand_id
1 'polypeptide(L)'
;MQELEKAGSWSRNNYQDSAKLLSKLYKINLATMETVEKRGGQRQVLPVTDDVLSGLQRMADTFYELKVIPKKIDVKDKNYNWVSDQKW
;
A
#
# COMPACT_ATOMS: atom_id res chain seq x y z
N MET A 1 10.31 1.71 11.07
CA MET A 1 9.55 2.43 10.01
C MET A 1 10.40 3.33 9.11
N GLN A 2 11.56 3.82 9.58
CA GLN A 2 12.43 4.75 8.85
C GLN A 2 13.00 4.25 7.51
N GLU A 3 13.52 3.02 7.41
CA GLU A 3 14.04 2.47 6.15
C GLU A 3 12.98 2.35 5.04
N LEU A 4 11.75 1.97 5.36
CA LEU A 4 10.64 1.94 4.38
C LEU A 4 10.30 3.36 3.88
N GLU A 5 10.28 4.35 4.78
CA GLU A 5 10.07 5.75 4.42
C GLU A 5 11.21 6.29 3.55
N LYS A 6 12.46 5.98 3.89
CA LYS A 6 13.64 6.37 3.09
C LYS A 6 13.54 5.78 1.69
N ALA A 7 13.27 4.48 1.57
CA ALA A 7 13.13 3.79 0.29
C ALA A 7 11.97 4.38 -0.53
N GLY A 8 10.82 4.63 0.09
CA GLY A 8 9.66 5.23 -0.56
C GLY A 8 9.93 6.66 -1.06
N SER A 9 10.54 7.50 -0.22
CA SER A 9 10.94 8.87 -0.57
C SER A 9 11.97 8.89 -1.70
N TRP A 10 12.99 8.03 -1.61
CA TRP A 10 13.99 7.90 -2.66
C TRP A 10 13.36 7.48 -3.98
N SER A 11 12.53 6.44 -3.99
CA SER A 11 11.85 5.94 -5.20
C SER A 11 10.98 7.01 -5.83
N ARG A 12 10.24 7.79 -5.03
CA ARG A 12 9.41 8.89 -5.51
C ARG A 12 10.23 10.01 -6.15
N ASN A 13 11.31 10.43 -5.50
CA ASN A 13 12.13 11.54 -5.98
C ASN A 13 13.05 11.14 -7.15
N ASN A 14 13.34 9.85 -7.29
CA ASN A 14 14.20 9.28 -8.32
C ASN A 14 13.43 8.27 -9.18
N TYR A 15 12.21 8.62 -9.61
CA TYR A 15 11.28 7.69 -10.23
C TYR A 15 11.85 6.97 -11.48
N GLN A 16 12.75 7.62 -12.23
CA GLN A 16 13.40 7.01 -13.39
C GLN A 16 14.41 5.92 -12.99
N ASP A 17 15.19 6.16 -11.93
CA ASP A 17 16.16 5.18 -11.43
C ASP A 17 15.45 4.04 -10.69
N SER A 18 14.38 4.36 -9.96
CA SER A 18 13.46 3.36 -9.43
C SER A 18 12.88 2.50 -10.56
N ALA A 19 12.45 3.10 -11.67
CA ALA A 19 11.93 2.37 -12.82
C ALA A 19 12.98 1.48 -13.51
N LYS A 20 14.23 1.92 -13.62
CA LYS A 20 15.33 1.08 -14.11
C LYS A 20 15.56 -0.13 -13.22
N LEU A 21 15.54 0.04 -11.89
CA LEU A 21 15.70 -1.07 -10.95
C LEU A 21 14.54 -2.07 -11.08
N LEU A 22 13.30 -1.57 -11.06
CA LEU A 22 12.09 -2.40 -11.06
C LEU A 22 11.81 -3.05 -12.41
N SER A 23 12.16 -2.41 -13.53
CA SER A 23 12.01 -3.00 -14.88
C SER A 23 12.81 -4.30 -15.01
N LYS A 24 14.04 -4.33 -14.49
CA LYS A 24 14.88 -5.54 -14.46
C LYS A 24 14.27 -6.63 -13.58
N LEU A 25 13.76 -6.26 -12.41
CA LEU A 25 13.21 -7.21 -11.44
C LEU A 25 11.89 -7.83 -11.93
N TYR A 26 10.97 -6.99 -12.39
CA TYR A 26 9.63 -7.39 -12.81
C TYR A 26 9.55 -7.83 -14.28
N LYS A 27 10.65 -7.71 -15.04
CA LYS A 27 10.72 -8.04 -16.47
C LYS A 27 9.69 -7.26 -17.30
N ILE A 28 9.44 -6.02 -16.91
CA ILE A 28 8.58 -5.07 -17.63
C ILE A 28 9.49 -4.07 -18.34
N ASN A 29 9.14 -3.63 -19.54
CA ASN A 29 9.96 -2.65 -20.26
C ASN A 29 10.06 -1.31 -19.48
N LEU A 30 11.17 -0.60 -19.67
CA LEU A 30 11.49 0.60 -18.89
C LEU A 30 10.42 1.69 -19.03
N ALA A 31 9.93 1.97 -20.24
CA ALA A 31 8.96 3.04 -20.48
C ALA A 31 7.62 2.80 -19.74
N THR A 32 7.16 1.54 -19.72
CA THR A 32 6.00 1.15 -18.90
C THR A 32 6.29 1.34 -17.42
N MET A 33 7.48 0.96 -16.95
CA MET A 33 7.83 1.09 -15.54
C MET A 33 7.99 2.57 -15.10
N GLU A 34 8.54 3.44 -15.95
CA GLU A 34 8.58 4.88 -15.69
C GLU A 34 7.17 5.47 -15.55
N THR A 35 6.23 4.98 -16.35
CA THR A 35 4.81 5.39 -16.24
C THR A 35 4.21 4.96 -14.90
N VAL A 36 4.46 3.71 -14.48
CA VAL A 36 4.02 3.20 -13.17
C VAL A 36 4.63 4.03 -12.05
N GLU A 37 5.95 4.22 -12.08
CA GLU A 37 6.67 4.89 -11.01
C GLU A 37 6.26 6.36 -10.85
N LYS A 38 5.98 7.05 -11.96
CA LYS A 38 5.48 8.43 -11.99
C LYS A 38 4.04 8.55 -11.48
N ARG A 39 3.19 7.54 -11.74
CA ARG A 39 1.77 7.54 -11.33
C ARG A 39 1.53 6.98 -9.93
N GLY A 40 2.50 6.27 -9.34
CA GLY A 40 2.39 5.54 -8.08
C GLY A 40 2.08 6.38 -6.83
N GLY A 41 2.05 7.71 -6.93
CA GLY A 41 1.60 8.59 -5.84
C GLY A 41 2.59 8.69 -4.69
N GLN A 42 2.06 8.75 -3.46
CA GLN A 42 2.87 8.81 -2.24
C GLN A 42 3.31 7.41 -1.81
N ARG A 43 4.60 7.25 -1.50
CA ARG A 43 5.18 5.99 -0.98
C ARG A 43 5.56 6.19 0.48
N GLN A 44 4.56 6.25 1.34
CA GLN A 44 4.71 6.53 2.77
C GLN A 44 4.00 5.47 3.60
N VAL A 45 4.57 5.15 4.76
CA VAL A 45 3.87 4.38 5.78
C VAL A 45 3.05 5.39 6.60
N LEU A 46 1.73 5.25 6.57
CA LEU A 46 0.83 6.14 7.28
C LEU A 46 0.25 5.42 8.50
N PRO A 47 -0.02 6.15 9.60
CA PRO A 47 -0.69 5.58 10.76
C PRO A 47 -2.11 5.13 10.40
N VAL A 48 -2.55 4.02 10.99
CA VAL A 48 -3.94 3.57 10.91
C VAL A 48 -4.75 4.38 11.92
N THR A 49 -5.42 5.43 11.44
CA THR A 49 -6.28 6.29 12.26
C THR A 49 -7.71 5.76 12.31
N ASP A 50 -8.52 6.27 13.24
CA ASP A 50 -9.95 5.96 13.29
C ASP A 50 -10.70 6.34 12.00
N ASP A 51 -10.29 7.39 11.31
CA ASP A 51 -10.87 7.79 10.02
C ASP A 51 -10.56 6.76 8.92
N VAL A 52 -9.31 6.25 8.89
CA VAL A 52 -8.90 5.18 7.96
C VAL A 52 -9.70 3.92 8.25
N LEU A 53 -9.81 3.51 9.51
CA LEU A 53 -10.60 2.34 9.91
C LEU A 53 -12.08 2.51 9.56
N SER A 54 -12.66 3.68 9.78
CA SER A 54 -14.04 4.00 9.37
C SER A 54 -14.24 3.88 7.86
N GLY A 55 -13.26 4.31 7.06
CA GLY A 55 -13.27 4.12 5.61
C GLY A 55 -13.21 2.64 5.22
N LEU A 56 -12.30 1.89 5.82
CA LEU A 56 -12.13 0.46 5.57
C LEU A 56 -13.36 -0.35 5.99
N GLN A 57 -14.01 -0.01 7.10
CA GLN A 57 -15.23 -0.68 7.54
C GLN A 57 -16.37 -0.47 6.52
N ARG A 58 -16.56 0.76 6.03
CA ARG A 58 -17.55 1.04 4.98
C ARG A 58 -17.29 0.23 3.71
N MET A 59 -16.02 0.09 3.32
CA MET A 59 -15.66 -0.73 2.17
C MET A 59 -15.95 -2.21 2.42
N ALA A 60 -15.60 -2.74 3.60
CA ALA A 60 -15.87 -4.12 3.98
C ALA A 60 -17.38 -4.43 4.01
N ASP A 61 -18.18 -3.52 4.58
CA ASP A 61 -19.64 -3.63 4.62
C ASP A 61 -20.22 -3.64 3.20
N THR A 62 -19.78 -2.71 2.34
CA THR A 62 -20.20 -2.66 0.93
C THR A 62 -19.90 -3.97 0.21
N PHE A 63 -18.70 -4.53 0.41
CA PHE A 63 -18.29 -5.77 -0.26
C PHE A 63 -19.13 -6.96 0.22
N TYR A 64 -19.52 -6.97 1.49
CA TYR A 64 -20.40 -8.00 2.04
C TYR A 64 -21.83 -7.87 1.50
N GLU A 65 -22.39 -6.66 1.48
CA GLU A 65 -23.72 -6.37 0.93
C GLU A 65 -23.85 -6.76 -0.55
N LEU A 66 -22.80 -6.45 -1.33
CA LEU A 66 -22.70 -6.83 -2.75
C LEU A 66 -22.34 -8.31 -2.95
N LYS A 67 -22.13 -9.08 -1.87
CA LYS A 67 -21.75 -10.50 -1.88
C LYS A 67 -20.43 -10.78 -2.62
N VAL A 68 -19.53 -9.80 -2.68
CA VAL A 68 -18.15 -9.96 -3.16
C VAL A 68 -17.33 -10.78 -2.17
N ILE A 69 -17.60 -10.60 -0.87
CA ILE A 69 -17.02 -11.41 0.21
C ILE A 69 -18.11 -12.18 0.96
N PRO A 70 -17.82 -13.41 1.42
CA PRO A 70 -18.84 -14.29 2.00
C PRO A 70 -19.13 -14.03 3.48
N LYS A 71 -18.29 -13.23 4.17
CA LYS A 71 -18.39 -12.98 5.61
C LYS A 71 -18.21 -11.50 5.89
N LYS A 72 -18.97 -10.99 6.85
CA LYS A 72 -18.77 -9.64 7.37
C LYS A 72 -17.42 -9.58 8.09
N ILE A 73 -16.69 -8.49 7.86
CA ILE A 73 -15.40 -8.21 8.50
C ILE A 73 -15.62 -7.08 9.49
N ASP A 74 -15.11 -7.24 10.72
CA ASP A 74 -14.93 -6.14 11.67
C ASP A 74 -13.49 -5.68 11.58
N VAL A 75 -13.24 -4.53 10.95
CA VAL A 75 -11.87 -4.04 10.75
C VAL A 75 -11.18 -3.66 12.06
N LYS A 76 -11.91 -3.54 13.17
CA LYS A 76 -11.34 -3.30 14.51
C LYS A 76 -11.15 -4.59 15.32
N ASP A 77 -11.38 -5.77 14.72
CA ASP A 77 -11.11 -7.03 15.40
C ASP A 77 -9.64 -7.07 15.86
N LYS A 78 -9.46 -7.29 17.16
CA LYS A 78 -8.17 -7.36 17.86
C LYS A 78 -7.26 -8.49 17.38
N ASN A 79 -7.81 -9.47 16.65
CA ASN A 79 -7.02 -10.53 16.02
C ASN A 79 -6.30 -10.03 14.75
N TYR A 80 -6.65 -8.85 14.23
CA TYR A 80 -5.90 -8.21 13.15
C TYR A 80 -4.73 -7.39 13.71
N ASN A 81 -3.52 -7.74 13.27
CA ASN A 81 -2.31 -7.00 13.60
C ASN A 81 -2.16 -5.80 12.64
N TRP A 82 -2.86 -4.71 12.91
CA TRP A 82 -2.72 -3.44 12.17
C TRP A 82 -1.38 -2.73 12.45
N VAL A 83 -0.70 -3.13 13.51
CA VAL A 83 0.68 -2.75 13.82
C VAL A 83 1.50 -4.02 13.74
N SER A 84 2.50 -4.06 12.86
CA SER A 84 3.43 -5.19 12.85
C SER A 84 4.33 -5.10 14.08
N ASP A 85 4.39 -6.16 14.88
CA ASP A 85 5.39 -6.34 15.95
C ASP A 85 6.83 -6.48 15.39
N GLN A 86 7.04 -6.21 14.11
CA GLN A 86 8.36 -6.29 13.49
C GLN A 86 9.21 -5.11 13.96
N LYS A 87 9.94 -5.34 15.05
CA LYS A 87 11.18 -4.65 15.35
C LYS A 87 12.17 -4.96 14.23
N TRP A 88 12.42 -3.98 13.38
CA TRP A 88 13.52 -3.95 12.44
C TRP A 88 14.39 -2.75 12.75
#